data_AF-A0A6C6YZQ9-F1
#
_entry.id   AF-A0A6C6YZQ9-F1
#
_cell.length_a   1.000
_cell.length_b   1.000
_cell.length_c   1.000
_cell.angle_alpha   90.00
_cell.angle_beta   90.00
_cell.angle_gamma   90.00
#
_symmetry.space_group_name_H-M   'P 1'
#
loop_
_entity.id
_entity.type
_entity.pdbx_description
1 polymer ?
#
loop_
_entity_poly.entity_id
_entity_poly.type
_entity_poly.pdbx_seq_one_letter_code
_entity_poly.pdbx_strand_id
1 'polypeptide(L)'
;MTTITSKFTKERLIDWAVVAVAERGRDLKDAPESVEAAANLKLAEIALAALTAEPVAYNQVQRDMMKDIIVRKMGGNLAGEKLVMDDIHAVTMALIDAGFRTAPPVQETGVYKDMLNIIGLLEKNEWAEHCTNTVLGSLLESEITRLVSKEQQAPERERIRRKHAEWSDKTFGDVGPVGPLKHLSKEALEAAADPSDPLEWADMQFLLWDAQRRMGISDEFITRAMIEKLEINKSRQWPEPKDGEPRLHIKEQPAPVVPPAIEPDYEVIKSILPTANPDEYACTIAADMWSACRAAMLNGGKS
;
A
#
# COMPACT_ATOMS: atom_id res chain seq x y z
N MET A 1 2.70 9.08 -43.66
CA MET A 1 2.19 10.43 -43.98
C MET A 1 1.17 10.76 -42.90
N THR A 2 1.57 11.56 -41.92
CA THR A 2 0.79 11.81 -40.71
C THR A 2 0.25 13.22 -40.79
N THR A 3 -1.02 13.36 -41.12
CA THR A 3 -1.73 14.64 -41.14
C THR A 3 -2.07 15.04 -39.70
N ILE A 4 -1.06 15.50 -38.95
CA ILE A 4 -1.29 16.41 -37.82
C ILE A 4 -1.76 17.72 -38.48
N THR A 5 -2.97 18.17 -38.15
CA THR A 5 -3.46 19.45 -38.67
C THR A 5 -2.44 20.54 -38.31
N SER A 6 -2.09 21.41 -39.26
CA SER A 6 -0.98 22.37 -39.17
C SER A 6 -1.02 23.36 -37.98
N LYS A 7 -2.06 23.28 -37.13
CA LYS A 7 -2.27 24.09 -35.92
C LYS A 7 -1.51 23.62 -34.68
N PHE A 8 -1.23 22.33 -34.49
CA PHE A 8 -0.79 21.78 -33.19
C PHE A 8 0.56 21.03 -33.24
N THR A 9 1.58 21.60 -33.89
CA THR A 9 2.94 21.03 -33.82
C THR A 9 3.62 21.33 -32.48
N LYS A 10 4.60 20.52 -32.07
CA LYS A 10 5.36 20.73 -30.82
C LYS A 10 5.99 22.12 -30.77
N GLU A 11 6.57 22.54 -31.87
CA GLU A 11 7.25 23.83 -32.02
C GLU A 11 6.27 24.97 -31.79
N ARG A 12 5.07 24.89 -32.38
CA ARG A 12 4.02 25.89 -32.16
C ARG A 12 3.49 25.92 -30.73
N LEU A 13 3.39 24.76 -30.09
CA LEU A 13 2.99 24.67 -28.67
C LEU A 13 4.04 25.30 -27.75
N ILE A 14 5.33 25.11 -28.05
CA ILE A 14 6.43 25.75 -27.33
C ILE A 14 6.36 27.27 -27.53
N ASP A 15 6.19 27.75 -28.76
CA ASP A 15 6.07 29.19 -29.04
C ASP A 15 4.92 29.83 -28.25
N TRP A 16 3.75 29.18 -28.21
CA TRP A 16 2.62 29.65 -27.42
C TRP A 16 2.89 29.62 -25.91
N ALA A 17 3.54 28.58 -25.40
CA ALA A 17 3.89 28.48 -23.99
C ALA A 17 4.88 29.59 -23.57
N VAL A 18 5.85 29.93 -24.43
CA VAL A 18 6.78 31.05 -24.20
C VAL A 18 6.03 32.38 -24.11
N VAL A 19 5.09 32.63 -25.03
CA VAL A 19 4.26 33.85 -25.00
C VAL A 19 3.41 33.91 -23.74
N ALA A 20 2.79 32.79 -23.35
CA ALA A 20 1.97 32.71 -22.14
C ALA A 20 2.76 33.00 -20.86
N VAL A 21 3.99 32.46 -20.72
CA VAL A 21 4.87 32.78 -19.58
C VAL A 21 5.18 34.28 -19.55
N ALA A 22 5.49 34.88 -20.69
CA ALA A 22 5.79 36.31 -20.77
C ALA A 22 4.58 37.20 -20.42
N GLU A 23 3.37 36.82 -20.85
CA GLU A 23 2.12 37.51 -20.52
C GLU A 23 1.80 37.40 -19.02
N ARG A 24 1.77 36.19 -18.46
CA ARG A 24 1.47 35.97 -17.04
C ARG A 24 2.53 36.58 -16.13
N GLY A 25 3.77 36.69 -16.61
CA GLY A 25 4.83 37.42 -15.92
C GLY A 25 4.61 38.93 -15.87
N ARG A 26 3.91 39.51 -16.87
CA ARG A 26 3.46 40.91 -16.81
C ARG A 26 2.27 41.07 -15.86
N ASP A 27 1.28 40.18 -15.95
CA ASP A 27 0.10 40.20 -15.08
C ASP A 27 0.49 40.16 -13.58
N LEU A 28 1.48 39.33 -13.22
CA LEU A 28 1.98 39.27 -11.84
C LEU A 28 2.78 40.52 -11.43
N LYS A 29 3.48 41.19 -12.37
CA LYS A 29 4.15 42.46 -12.08
C LYS A 29 3.16 43.58 -11.82
N ASP A 30 2.04 43.58 -12.53
CA ASP A 30 0.98 44.57 -12.38
C ASP A 30 0.14 44.32 -11.11
N ALA A 31 0.09 43.07 -10.61
CA ALA A 31 -0.58 42.69 -9.37
C ALA A 31 0.27 41.73 -8.50
N PRO A 32 1.31 42.22 -7.81
CA PRO A 32 2.30 41.38 -7.11
C PRO A 32 1.75 40.50 -5.98
N GLU A 33 0.66 40.94 -5.34
CA GLU A 33 0.02 40.19 -4.24
C GLU A 33 -1.07 39.22 -4.71
N SER A 34 -1.34 39.16 -6.03
CA SER A 34 -2.34 38.25 -6.58
C SER A 34 -1.85 36.81 -6.59
N VAL A 35 -2.40 36.01 -5.68
CA VAL A 35 -2.19 34.55 -5.63
C VAL A 35 -2.58 33.88 -6.94
N GLU A 36 -3.65 34.37 -7.58
CA GLU A 36 -4.13 33.84 -8.87
C GLU A 36 -3.13 34.13 -10.00
N ALA A 37 -2.59 35.37 -10.07
CA ALA A 37 -1.58 35.71 -11.07
C ALA A 37 -0.29 34.90 -10.88
N ALA A 38 0.11 34.68 -9.62
CA ALA A 38 1.27 33.86 -9.29
C ALA A 38 1.07 32.38 -9.67
N ALA A 39 -0.10 31.83 -9.39
CA ALA A 39 -0.46 30.46 -9.76
C ALA A 39 -0.50 30.29 -11.29
N ASN A 40 -1.09 31.24 -12.01
CA ASN A 40 -1.18 31.21 -13.47
C ASN A 40 0.20 31.29 -14.15
N LEU A 41 1.10 32.13 -13.64
CA LEU A 41 2.48 32.16 -14.10
C LEU A 41 3.17 30.80 -13.85
N LYS A 42 3.01 30.23 -12.66
CA LYS A 42 3.65 28.96 -12.33
C LYS A 42 3.16 27.80 -13.18
N LEU A 43 1.88 27.77 -13.50
CA LEU A 43 1.30 26.79 -14.43
C LEU A 43 1.89 26.94 -15.85
N ALA A 44 2.04 28.18 -16.34
CA ALA A 44 2.65 28.43 -17.64
C ALA A 44 4.13 28.00 -17.68
N GLU A 45 4.89 28.27 -16.61
CA GLU A 45 6.28 27.83 -16.49
C GLU A 45 6.41 26.30 -16.48
N ILE A 46 5.53 25.60 -15.74
CA ILE A 46 5.51 24.13 -15.70
C ILE A 46 5.17 23.57 -17.07
N ALA A 47 4.20 24.15 -17.79
CA ALA A 47 3.83 23.72 -19.13
C ALA A 47 5.00 23.87 -20.12
N LEU A 48 5.69 25.02 -20.10
CA LEU A 48 6.88 25.23 -20.92
C LEU A 48 7.98 24.23 -20.58
N ALA A 49 8.29 24.06 -19.29
CA ALA A 49 9.29 23.11 -18.82
C ALA A 49 9.00 21.69 -19.30
N ALA A 50 7.74 21.25 -19.22
CA ALA A 50 7.31 19.93 -19.69
C ALA A 50 7.45 19.76 -21.22
N LEU A 51 7.14 20.80 -22.00
CA LEU A 51 7.28 20.76 -23.47
C LEU A 51 8.74 20.73 -23.93
N THR A 52 9.65 21.31 -23.14
CA THR A 52 11.09 21.38 -23.42
C THR A 52 11.93 20.29 -22.76
N ALA A 53 11.35 19.51 -21.85
CA ALA A 53 12.05 18.45 -21.15
C ALA A 53 12.49 17.31 -22.11
N GLU A 54 13.59 16.66 -21.75
CA GLU A 54 14.02 15.43 -22.41
C GLU A 54 12.94 14.34 -22.27
N PRO A 55 12.60 13.61 -23.35
CA PRO A 55 11.61 12.54 -23.32
C PRO A 55 11.91 11.50 -22.25
N VAL A 56 10.96 11.26 -21.35
CA VAL A 56 10.99 10.06 -20.49
C VAL A 56 10.41 8.90 -21.29
N ALA A 57 11.11 7.76 -21.31
CA ALA A 57 10.63 6.56 -22.00
C ALA A 57 9.48 5.92 -21.20
N TYR A 58 8.28 5.90 -21.78
CA TYR A 58 7.12 5.22 -21.21
C TYR A 58 6.82 3.92 -21.97
N ASN A 59 6.36 2.90 -21.25
CA ASN A 59 5.86 1.66 -21.86
C ASN A 59 4.43 1.85 -22.43
N GLN A 60 3.94 0.89 -23.21
CA GLN A 60 2.64 0.97 -23.88
C GLN A 60 1.47 1.13 -22.89
N VAL A 61 1.52 0.45 -21.75
CA VAL A 61 0.49 0.52 -20.70
C VAL A 61 0.40 1.94 -20.11
N GLN A 62 1.55 2.55 -19.81
CA GLN A 62 1.62 3.92 -19.32
C GLN A 62 1.10 4.93 -20.35
N ARG A 63 1.33 4.69 -21.65
CA ARG A 63 0.76 5.53 -22.72
C ARG A 63 -0.76 5.46 -22.76
N ASP A 64 -1.33 4.27 -22.65
CA ASP A 64 -2.78 4.10 -22.75
C ASP A 64 -3.52 4.62 -21.51
N MET A 65 -2.92 4.48 -20.31
CA MET A 65 -3.41 5.15 -19.10
C MET A 65 -3.39 6.68 -19.24
N MET A 66 -2.32 7.24 -19.82
CA MET A 66 -2.19 8.68 -20.00
C MET A 66 -3.22 9.22 -21.00
N LYS A 67 -3.43 8.53 -22.13
CA LYS A 67 -4.50 8.86 -23.09
C LYS A 67 -5.86 8.92 -22.41
N ASP A 68 -6.17 7.92 -21.60
CA ASP A 68 -7.46 7.83 -20.92
C ASP A 68 -7.64 8.95 -19.87
N ILE A 69 -6.58 9.31 -19.13
CA ILE A 69 -6.60 10.47 -18.22
C ILE A 69 -6.81 11.77 -18.98
N ILE A 70 -6.11 11.96 -20.10
CA ILE A 70 -6.18 13.17 -20.93
C ILE A 70 -7.57 13.32 -21.57
N VAL A 71 -8.11 12.25 -22.16
CA VAL A 71 -9.46 12.23 -22.75
C VAL A 71 -10.52 12.55 -21.69
N ARG A 72 -10.42 11.93 -20.49
CA ARG A 72 -11.36 12.19 -19.39
C ARG A 72 -11.25 13.61 -18.83
N LYS A 73 -10.04 14.18 -18.72
CA LYS A 73 -9.84 15.53 -18.16
C LYS A 73 -10.10 16.66 -19.18
N MET A 74 -9.67 16.50 -20.44
CA MET A 74 -9.89 17.50 -21.50
C MET A 74 -11.34 17.49 -22.02
N GLY A 75 -12.03 16.35 -21.97
CA GLY A 75 -13.45 16.28 -22.30
C GLY A 75 -14.37 17.02 -21.32
N GLY A 76 -13.86 17.37 -20.12
CA GLY A 76 -14.64 18.02 -19.06
C GLY A 76 -14.42 19.53 -18.89
N ASN A 77 -13.23 20.08 -19.12
CA ASN A 77 -12.85 21.39 -18.59
C ASN A 77 -11.99 22.27 -19.53
N LEU A 78 -12.52 22.68 -20.68
CA LEU A 78 -11.96 23.84 -21.39
C LEU A 78 -13.05 24.90 -21.59
N ALA A 79 -12.87 26.02 -20.89
CA ALA A 79 -13.78 27.14 -20.87
C ALA A 79 -13.86 27.80 -22.25
N GLY A 80 -15.04 27.76 -22.87
CA GLY A 80 -15.44 28.70 -23.93
C GLY A 80 -15.61 28.13 -25.34
N GLU A 81 -14.84 27.11 -25.73
CA GLU A 81 -15.02 26.43 -27.02
C GLU A 81 -15.06 24.92 -26.82
N LYS A 82 -16.14 24.29 -27.31
CA LYS A 82 -16.35 22.85 -27.21
C LYS A 82 -15.43 22.16 -28.21
N LEU A 83 -14.25 21.72 -27.77
CA LEU A 83 -13.40 20.87 -28.60
C LEU A 83 -14.20 19.64 -29.05
N VAL A 84 -14.25 19.40 -30.37
CA VAL A 84 -14.83 18.17 -30.89
C VAL A 84 -13.85 17.01 -30.65
N MET A 85 -14.37 15.78 -30.62
CA MET A 85 -13.56 14.59 -30.31
C MET A 85 -12.32 14.46 -31.20
N ASP A 86 -12.42 14.93 -32.45
CA ASP A 86 -11.33 14.95 -33.42
C ASP A 86 -10.18 15.88 -33.00
N ASP A 87 -10.48 17.04 -32.39
CA ASP A 87 -9.46 17.95 -31.89
C ASP A 87 -8.77 17.39 -30.64
N ILE A 88 -9.55 16.75 -29.74
CA ILE A 88 -9.00 16.06 -28.56
C ILE A 88 -8.07 14.92 -29.01
N HIS A 89 -8.49 14.16 -30.03
CA HIS A 89 -7.70 13.08 -30.60
C HIS A 89 -6.43 13.63 -31.27
N ALA A 90 -6.54 14.70 -32.06
CA ALA A 90 -5.40 15.33 -32.72
C ALA A 90 -4.38 15.89 -31.71
N VAL A 91 -4.83 16.58 -30.65
CA VAL A 91 -3.96 17.08 -29.58
C VAL A 91 -3.31 15.92 -28.82
N THR A 92 -4.06 14.85 -28.54
CA THR A 92 -3.52 13.65 -27.87
C THR A 92 -2.43 12.99 -28.72
N MET A 93 -2.67 12.83 -30.03
CA MET A 93 -1.68 12.25 -30.95
C MET A 93 -0.47 13.15 -31.15
N ALA A 94 -0.66 14.48 -31.24
CA ALA A 94 0.43 15.43 -31.34
C ALA A 94 1.29 15.47 -30.07
N LEU A 95 0.69 15.37 -28.88
CA LEU A 95 1.43 15.25 -27.62
C LEU A 95 2.21 13.93 -27.54
N ILE A 96 1.61 12.83 -28.03
CA ILE A 96 2.29 11.53 -28.15
C ILE A 96 3.50 11.63 -29.11
N ASP A 97 3.35 12.31 -30.24
CA ASP A 97 4.41 12.45 -31.26
C ASP A 97 5.52 13.44 -30.82
N ALA A 98 5.15 14.51 -30.10
CA ALA A 98 6.03 15.58 -29.64
C ALA A 98 6.98 15.16 -28.50
N GLY A 99 6.58 14.23 -27.64
CA GLY A 99 7.29 13.93 -26.39
C GLY A 99 7.76 12.49 -26.22
N PHE A 100 7.36 11.56 -27.08
CA PHE A 100 7.49 10.14 -26.78
C PHE A 100 8.00 9.38 -28.00
N ARG A 101 9.33 9.36 -28.17
CA ARG A 101 9.94 8.45 -29.15
C ARG A 101 9.46 7.04 -28.84
N THR A 102 8.80 6.41 -29.80
CA THR A 102 8.78 4.96 -29.88
C THR A 102 10.24 4.51 -29.86
N ALA A 103 10.58 3.53 -29.00
CA ALA A 103 11.80 2.78 -29.23
C ALA A 103 11.77 2.34 -30.71
N PRO A 104 12.87 2.48 -31.47
CA PRO A 104 12.88 2.07 -32.87
C PRO A 104 12.33 0.64 -32.96
N PRO A 105 11.53 0.31 -34.00
CA PRO A 105 11.02 -1.04 -34.14
C PRO A 105 12.22 -1.98 -34.06
N VAL A 106 12.22 -2.82 -33.02
CA VAL A 106 13.18 -3.91 -32.89
C VAL A 106 13.13 -4.61 -34.24
N GLN A 107 14.26 -4.67 -34.94
CA GLN A 107 14.35 -5.47 -36.17
C GLN A 107 13.75 -6.83 -35.81
N GLU A 108 12.71 -7.25 -36.54
CA GLU A 108 12.06 -8.54 -36.34
C GLU A 108 13.09 -9.64 -36.62
N THR A 109 13.92 -9.91 -35.63
CA THR A 109 14.81 -11.06 -35.58
C THR A 109 13.92 -12.29 -35.48
N GLY A 110 14.42 -13.44 -35.93
CA GLY A 110 13.67 -14.70 -35.90
C GLY A 110 12.99 -14.94 -34.55
N VAL A 111 13.68 -14.62 -33.45
CA VAL A 111 13.17 -14.73 -32.07
C VAL A 111 11.94 -13.85 -31.79
N TYR A 112 11.89 -12.63 -32.34
CA TYR A 112 10.75 -11.73 -32.16
C TYR A 112 9.54 -12.19 -32.97
N LYS A 113 9.79 -12.71 -34.18
CA LYS A 113 8.76 -13.33 -35.02
C LYS A 113 8.23 -14.62 -34.41
N ASP A 114 9.10 -15.41 -33.81
CA ASP A 114 8.75 -16.62 -33.07
C ASP A 114 7.91 -16.26 -31.83
N MET A 115 8.25 -15.19 -31.10
CA MET A 115 7.45 -14.67 -29.99
C MET A 115 6.05 -14.23 -30.44
N LEU A 116 5.93 -13.51 -31.56
CA LEU A 116 4.63 -13.10 -32.11
C LEU A 116 3.79 -14.31 -32.58
N ASN A 117 4.42 -15.32 -33.19
CA ASN A 117 3.76 -16.57 -33.56
C ASN A 117 3.23 -17.31 -32.32
N ILE A 118 4.01 -17.35 -31.23
CA ILE A 118 3.61 -17.93 -29.94
C ILE A 118 2.41 -17.17 -29.34
N ILE A 119 2.43 -15.83 -29.35
CA ILE A 119 1.30 -15.00 -28.89
C ILE A 119 0.04 -15.36 -29.70
N GLY A 120 0.14 -15.47 -31.02
CA GLY A 120 -0.97 -15.86 -31.87
C GLY A 120 -1.51 -17.28 -31.61
N LEU A 121 -0.65 -18.23 -31.23
CA LEU A 121 -1.06 -19.60 -30.85
C LEU A 121 -1.76 -19.64 -29.48
N LEU A 122 -1.31 -18.80 -28.55
CA LEU A 122 -1.93 -18.63 -27.23
C LEU A 122 -3.32 -18.00 -27.34
N GLU A 123 -3.46 -16.95 -28.15
CA GLU A 123 -4.76 -16.29 -28.41
C GLU A 123 -5.79 -17.22 -29.05
N LYS A 124 -5.33 -18.18 -29.87
CA LYS A 124 -6.18 -19.18 -30.53
C LYS A 124 -6.44 -20.44 -29.70
N ASN A 125 -5.77 -20.57 -28.55
CA ASN A 125 -5.84 -21.76 -27.69
C ASN A 125 -5.40 -23.08 -28.38
N GLU A 126 -4.52 -22.98 -29.37
CA GLU A 126 -4.00 -24.11 -30.20
C GLU A 126 -2.60 -24.57 -29.74
N TRP A 127 -2.08 -24.02 -28.65
CA TRP A 127 -0.70 -24.18 -28.20
C TRP A 127 -0.32 -25.61 -27.77
N ALA A 128 -1.29 -26.40 -27.28
CA ALA A 128 -1.06 -27.73 -26.76
C ALA A 128 -0.56 -28.75 -27.81
N GLU A 129 -0.86 -28.55 -29.11
CA GLU A 129 -0.46 -29.50 -30.16
C GLU A 129 0.98 -29.30 -30.68
N HIS A 130 1.61 -28.14 -30.43
CA HIS A 130 2.84 -27.74 -31.15
C HIS A 130 4.15 -27.74 -30.34
N CYS A 131 4.11 -27.78 -29.00
CA CYS A 131 5.29 -27.50 -28.17
C CYS A 131 6.14 -28.71 -27.73
N THR A 132 5.82 -29.95 -28.10
CA THR A 132 6.50 -31.13 -27.54
C THR A 132 7.77 -31.59 -28.28
N ASN A 133 8.08 -31.02 -29.45
CA ASN A 133 9.15 -31.55 -30.32
C ASN A 133 10.49 -30.78 -30.26
N THR A 134 10.60 -29.72 -29.45
CA THR A 134 11.84 -28.94 -29.36
C THR A 134 12.18 -28.55 -27.93
N VAL A 135 13.47 -28.36 -27.64
CA VAL A 135 13.98 -27.94 -26.32
C VAL A 135 13.38 -26.59 -25.89
N LEU A 136 13.22 -25.65 -26.82
CA LEU A 136 12.57 -24.35 -26.55
C LEU A 136 11.08 -24.52 -26.23
N GLY A 137 10.39 -25.43 -26.93
CA GLY A 137 8.99 -25.76 -26.67
C GLY A 137 8.76 -26.29 -25.26
N SER A 138 9.62 -27.20 -24.78
CA SER A 138 9.55 -27.73 -23.41
C SER A 138 9.88 -26.68 -22.33
N LEU A 139 10.86 -25.81 -22.59
CA LEU A 139 11.19 -24.71 -21.67
C LEU A 139 10.05 -23.68 -21.58
N LEU A 140 9.41 -23.38 -22.70
CA LEU A 140 8.27 -22.48 -22.78
C LEU A 140 7.02 -23.08 -22.13
N GLU A 141 6.72 -24.35 -22.39
CA GLU A 141 5.64 -25.08 -21.73
C GLU A 141 5.80 -25.08 -20.20
N SER A 142 7.02 -25.30 -19.71
CA SER A 142 7.35 -25.23 -18.29
C SER A 142 7.11 -23.84 -17.69
N GLU A 143 7.56 -22.78 -18.38
CA GLU A 143 7.40 -21.40 -17.90
C GLU A 143 5.95 -20.91 -17.98
N ILE A 144 5.21 -21.27 -19.04
CA ILE A 144 3.77 -20.98 -19.17
C ILE A 144 2.99 -21.73 -18.11
N THR A 145 3.27 -23.03 -17.91
CA THR A 145 2.62 -23.82 -16.84
C THR A 145 2.87 -23.19 -15.48
N ARG A 146 4.10 -22.70 -15.22
CA ARG A 146 4.46 -21.97 -13.98
C ARG A 146 3.73 -20.64 -13.81
N LEU A 147 3.53 -19.89 -14.90
CA LEU A 147 2.83 -18.60 -14.87
C LEU A 147 1.32 -18.79 -14.72
N VAL A 148 0.73 -19.69 -15.50
CA VAL A 148 -0.70 -20.03 -15.46
C VAL A 148 -1.08 -20.61 -14.09
N SER A 149 -0.24 -21.47 -13.49
CA SER A 149 -0.50 -22.00 -12.15
C SER A 149 -0.44 -20.94 -11.04
N LYS A 150 0.38 -19.89 -11.19
CA LYS A 150 0.37 -18.72 -10.29
C LYS A 150 -0.87 -17.84 -10.50
N GLU A 151 -1.29 -17.65 -11.74
CA GLU A 151 -2.41 -16.78 -12.11
C GLU A 151 -3.77 -17.47 -11.92
N GLN A 152 -3.85 -18.80 -11.87
CA GLN A 152 -5.09 -19.58 -11.64
C GLN A 152 -5.48 -19.74 -10.16
N GLN A 153 -4.53 -19.64 -9.23
CA GLN A 153 -4.88 -19.74 -7.80
C GLN A 153 -5.72 -18.55 -7.31
N ALA A 154 -5.45 -17.34 -7.79
CA ALA A 154 -6.17 -16.14 -7.38
C ALA A 154 -7.65 -16.13 -7.85
N PRO A 155 -8.00 -16.47 -9.11
CA PRO A 155 -9.38 -16.58 -9.58
C PRO A 155 -10.22 -17.62 -8.83
N GLU A 156 -9.66 -18.80 -8.53
CA GLU A 156 -10.39 -19.85 -7.83
C GLU A 156 -10.59 -19.49 -6.34
N ARG A 157 -9.54 -19.02 -5.68
CA ARG A 157 -9.59 -18.61 -4.28
C ARG A 157 -10.55 -17.44 -4.07
N GLU A 158 -10.55 -16.47 -4.97
CA GLU A 158 -11.49 -15.34 -4.94
C GLU A 158 -12.93 -15.79 -5.23
N ARG A 159 -13.12 -16.73 -6.17
CA ARG A 159 -14.43 -17.33 -6.42
C ARG A 159 -14.98 -18.04 -5.18
N ILE A 160 -14.15 -18.83 -4.50
CA ILE A 160 -14.52 -19.52 -3.26
C ILE A 160 -14.84 -18.50 -2.16
N ARG A 161 -14.01 -17.47 -1.97
CA ARG A 161 -14.22 -16.41 -0.98
C ARG A 161 -15.56 -15.69 -1.16
N ARG A 162 -15.92 -15.35 -2.41
CA ARG A 162 -17.21 -14.73 -2.74
C ARG A 162 -18.39 -15.68 -2.47
N LYS A 163 -18.31 -16.94 -2.90
CA LYS A 163 -19.36 -17.94 -2.61
C LYS A 163 -19.56 -18.14 -1.12
N HIS A 164 -18.47 -18.18 -0.35
CA HIS A 164 -18.51 -18.25 1.10
C HIS A 164 -19.20 -17.02 1.70
N ALA A 165 -18.87 -15.81 1.25
CA ALA A 165 -19.52 -14.58 1.71
C ALA A 165 -21.04 -14.59 1.42
N GLU A 166 -21.46 -14.97 0.21
CA GLU A 166 -22.87 -15.09 -0.18
C GLU A 166 -23.63 -16.10 0.71
N TRP A 167 -23.03 -17.26 0.97
CA TRP A 167 -23.60 -18.26 1.87
C TRP A 167 -23.67 -17.78 3.32
N SER A 168 -22.62 -17.13 3.82
CA SER A 168 -22.54 -16.59 5.18
C SER A 168 -23.59 -15.50 5.40
N ASP A 169 -23.77 -14.59 4.45
CA ASP A 169 -24.79 -13.55 4.51
C ASP A 169 -26.20 -14.14 4.51
N LYS A 170 -26.45 -15.17 3.68
CA LYS A 170 -27.73 -15.87 3.64
C LYS A 170 -28.04 -16.62 4.95
N THR A 171 -27.02 -17.21 5.58
CA THR A 171 -27.19 -18.10 6.73
C THR A 171 -27.25 -17.32 8.06
N PHE A 172 -26.38 -16.33 8.21
CA PHE A 172 -26.19 -15.62 9.48
C PHE A 172 -26.72 -14.18 9.46
N GLY A 173 -27.02 -13.63 8.28
CA GLY A 173 -27.50 -12.26 8.12
C GLY A 173 -26.44 -11.20 8.43
N ASP A 174 -26.92 -10.02 8.85
CA ASP A 174 -26.11 -8.85 9.14
C ASP A 174 -25.51 -8.91 10.55
N VAL A 175 -24.45 -9.71 10.70
CA VAL A 175 -23.66 -9.82 11.93
C VAL A 175 -22.27 -9.20 11.75
N GLY A 176 -21.72 -8.66 12.85
CA GLY A 176 -20.35 -8.10 12.88
C GLY A 176 -19.24 -9.16 12.97
N PRO A 177 -17.96 -8.74 13.01
CA PRO A 177 -16.81 -9.66 12.94
C PRO A 177 -16.56 -10.48 14.22
N VAL A 178 -17.14 -10.08 15.35
CA VAL A 178 -16.78 -10.63 16.67
C VAL A 178 -17.12 -12.12 16.76
N GLY A 179 -18.23 -12.54 16.14
CA GLY A 179 -18.63 -13.95 16.07
C GLY A 179 -17.58 -14.80 15.35
N PRO A 180 -17.27 -14.50 14.07
CA PRO A 180 -16.22 -15.18 13.32
C PRO A 180 -14.85 -15.19 14.02
N LEU A 181 -14.44 -14.09 14.68
CA LEU A 181 -13.18 -14.04 15.42
C LEU A 181 -13.16 -14.94 16.66
N LYS A 182 -14.27 -15.02 17.39
CA LYS A 182 -14.40 -15.96 18.52
C LYS A 182 -14.38 -17.41 18.01
N HIS A 183 -15.02 -17.68 16.89
CA HIS A 183 -14.99 -19.00 16.27
C HIS A 183 -13.58 -19.35 15.79
N LEU A 184 -12.86 -18.42 15.16
CA LEU A 184 -11.48 -18.61 14.70
C LEU A 184 -10.54 -19.09 15.82
N SER A 185 -10.76 -18.62 17.06
CA SER A 185 -9.98 -19.09 18.21
C SER A 185 -10.17 -20.57 18.54
N LYS A 186 -11.33 -21.15 18.22
CA LYS A 186 -11.62 -22.58 18.40
C LYS A 186 -10.99 -23.40 17.28
N GLU A 187 -11.20 -22.99 16.03
CA GLU A 187 -10.61 -23.66 14.86
C GLU A 187 -9.08 -23.66 14.90
N ALA A 188 -8.47 -22.61 15.46
CA ALA A 188 -7.03 -22.59 15.69
C ALA A 188 -6.55 -23.67 16.69
N LEU A 189 -7.38 -24.06 17.66
CA LEU A 189 -7.08 -25.16 18.58
C LEU A 189 -7.31 -26.52 17.93
N GLU A 190 -8.33 -26.65 17.08
CA GLU A 190 -8.62 -27.87 16.31
C GLU A 190 -7.49 -28.14 15.29
N ALA A 191 -7.08 -27.13 14.52
CA ALA A 191 -5.92 -27.19 13.63
C ALA A 191 -4.59 -27.47 14.37
N ALA A 192 -4.44 -27.00 15.61
CA ALA A 192 -3.26 -27.30 16.41
C ALA A 192 -3.25 -28.75 16.92
N ALA A 193 -4.43 -29.36 17.11
CA ALA A 193 -4.57 -30.75 17.54
C ALA A 193 -4.33 -31.74 16.38
N ASP A 194 -4.76 -31.40 15.16
CA ASP A 194 -4.45 -32.16 13.94
C ASP A 194 -3.98 -31.24 12.79
N PRO A 195 -2.70 -30.83 12.79
CA PRO A 195 -2.18 -29.94 11.75
C PRO A 195 -2.11 -30.60 10.37
N SER A 196 -2.35 -31.92 10.28
CA SER A 196 -2.35 -32.66 9.02
C SER A 196 -3.70 -32.60 8.29
N ASP A 197 -4.77 -32.18 8.95
CA ASP A 197 -6.08 -32.01 8.34
C ASP A 197 -6.18 -30.65 7.61
N PRO A 198 -6.23 -30.61 6.26
CA PRO A 198 -6.35 -29.36 5.52
C PRO A 198 -7.69 -28.63 5.71
N LEU A 199 -8.73 -29.29 6.23
CA LEU A 199 -10.05 -28.67 6.45
C LEU A 199 -10.02 -27.71 7.62
N GLU A 200 -9.31 -28.04 8.71
CA GLU A 200 -9.12 -27.16 9.86
C GLU A 200 -8.44 -25.84 9.48
N TRP A 201 -7.49 -25.90 8.54
CA TRP A 201 -6.87 -24.71 7.95
C TRP A 201 -7.85 -23.92 7.07
N ALA A 202 -8.76 -24.60 6.37
CA ALA A 202 -9.77 -23.95 5.55
C ALA A 202 -10.80 -23.21 6.42
N ASP A 203 -11.22 -23.77 7.55
CA ASP A 203 -12.13 -23.12 8.49
C ASP A 203 -11.52 -21.84 9.06
N MET A 204 -10.24 -21.85 9.44
CA MET A 204 -9.54 -20.62 9.82
C MET A 204 -9.57 -19.56 8.72
N GLN A 205 -9.38 -19.94 7.45
CA GLN A 205 -9.38 -19.01 6.32
C GLN A 205 -10.77 -18.42 6.08
N PHE A 206 -11.81 -19.24 6.13
CA PHE A 206 -13.20 -18.79 5.97
C PHE A 206 -13.58 -17.78 7.06
N LEU A 207 -13.27 -18.08 8.32
CA LEU A 207 -13.58 -17.21 9.45
C LEU A 207 -12.81 -15.89 9.42
N LEU A 208 -11.53 -15.92 9.02
CA LEU A 208 -10.73 -14.70 8.87
C LEU A 208 -11.26 -13.81 7.75
N TRP A 209 -11.60 -14.38 6.59
CA TRP A 209 -12.22 -13.64 5.49
C TRP A 209 -13.57 -13.04 5.89
N ASP A 210 -14.39 -13.80 6.62
CA ASP A 210 -15.70 -13.35 7.09
C ASP A 210 -15.58 -12.17 8.06
N ALA A 211 -14.64 -12.26 9.01
CA ALA A 211 -14.36 -11.17 9.94
C ALA A 211 -13.88 -9.90 9.21
N GLN A 212 -12.95 -10.04 8.26
CA GLN A 212 -12.41 -8.91 7.50
C GLN A 212 -13.50 -8.20 6.68
N ARG A 213 -14.28 -8.96 5.91
CA ARG A 213 -15.32 -8.37 5.05
C ARG A 213 -16.42 -7.69 5.89
N ARG A 214 -16.82 -8.28 7.03
CA ARG A 214 -17.83 -7.71 7.93
C ARG A 214 -17.37 -6.42 8.59
N MET A 215 -16.06 -6.18 8.66
CA MET A 215 -15.46 -4.90 9.09
C MET A 215 -15.14 -3.94 7.94
N GLY A 216 -15.42 -4.30 6.70
CA GLY A 216 -15.04 -3.50 5.54
C GLY A 216 -13.51 -3.39 5.35
N ILE A 217 -12.75 -4.35 5.88
CA ILE A 217 -11.29 -4.39 5.68
C ILE A 217 -11.01 -4.90 4.27
N SER A 218 -10.47 -4.03 3.41
CA SER A 218 -10.07 -4.40 2.05
C SER A 218 -8.73 -5.13 2.03
N ASP A 219 -8.50 -5.89 0.95
CA ASP A 219 -7.24 -6.59 0.73
C ASP A 219 -6.04 -5.63 0.67
N GLU A 220 -6.22 -4.43 0.08
CA GLU A 220 -5.19 -3.40 0.06
C GLU A 220 -4.87 -2.89 1.47
N PHE A 221 -5.91 -2.65 2.29
CA PHE A 221 -5.74 -2.14 3.64
C PHE A 221 -5.04 -3.16 4.54
N ILE A 222 -5.48 -4.42 4.54
CA ILE A 222 -4.83 -5.45 5.35
C ILE A 222 -3.41 -5.72 4.87
N THR A 223 -3.15 -5.68 3.56
CA THR A 223 -1.79 -5.86 3.02
C THR A 223 -0.85 -4.77 3.54
N ARG A 224 -1.29 -3.51 3.54
CA ARG A 224 -0.50 -2.40 4.11
C ARG A 224 -0.25 -2.60 5.61
N ALA A 225 -1.29 -2.95 6.37
CA ALA A 225 -1.16 -3.24 7.80
C ALA A 225 -0.20 -4.41 8.07
N MET A 226 -0.19 -5.44 7.22
CA MET A 226 0.74 -6.57 7.31
C MET A 226 2.19 -6.14 7.06
N ILE A 227 2.44 -5.26 6.07
CA ILE A 227 3.77 -4.71 5.79
C ILE A 227 4.29 -3.93 7.00
N GLU A 228 3.50 -3.00 7.52
CA GLU A 228 3.86 -2.21 8.71
C GLU A 228 4.10 -3.11 9.93
N LYS A 229 3.22 -4.09 10.15
CA LYS A 229 3.32 -5.02 11.28
C LYS A 229 4.56 -5.91 11.18
N LEU A 230 4.96 -6.29 9.97
CA LEU A 230 6.17 -7.08 9.74
C LEU A 230 7.42 -6.31 10.13
N GLU A 231 7.53 -5.03 9.76
CA GLU A 231 8.67 -4.19 10.15
C GLU A 231 8.73 -3.96 11.67
N ILE A 232 7.57 -3.73 12.32
CA ILE A 232 7.48 -3.68 13.78
C ILE A 232 7.98 -5.00 14.40
N ASN A 233 7.58 -6.15 13.86
CA ASN A 233 7.99 -7.45 14.40
C ASN A 233 9.49 -7.72 14.23
N LYS A 234 10.10 -7.30 13.10
CA LYS A 234 11.55 -7.40 12.87
C LYS A 234 12.37 -6.55 13.84
N SER A 235 11.84 -5.40 14.27
CA SER A 235 12.51 -4.50 15.22
C SER A 235 12.50 -4.99 16.68
N ARG A 236 11.73 -6.04 17.01
CA ARG A 236 11.58 -6.56 18.38
C ARG A 236 12.64 -7.58 18.73
N GLN A 237 12.87 -7.74 20.03
CA GLN A 237 13.63 -8.86 20.56
C GLN A 237 12.73 -10.06 20.84
N TRP A 238 13.23 -11.25 20.50
CA TRP A 238 12.51 -12.51 20.59
C TRP A 238 13.30 -13.52 21.41
N PRO A 239 12.62 -14.37 22.22
CA PRO A 239 13.28 -15.47 22.92
C PRO A 239 13.69 -16.58 21.95
N GLU A 240 14.54 -17.49 22.42
CA GLU A 240 15.01 -18.66 21.67
C GLU A 240 13.87 -19.53 21.09
N PRO A 241 14.09 -20.15 19.93
CA PRO A 241 13.21 -21.15 19.37
C PRO A 241 12.88 -22.32 20.33
N LYS A 242 11.60 -22.69 20.40
CA LYS A 242 10.97 -23.80 21.13
C LYS A 242 9.77 -24.26 20.34
N ASP A 243 9.75 -25.54 19.99
CA ASP A 243 8.71 -26.12 19.16
C ASP A 243 7.37 -26.25 19.94
N GLY A 244 6.25 -26.15 19.22
CA GLY A 244 4.90 -26.29 19.79
C GLY A 244 4.40 -25.16 20.70
N GLU A 245 5.18 -24.10 20.94
CA GLU A 245 4.87 -23.07 21.94
C GLU A 245 4.76 -21.66 21.33
N PRO A 246 3.77 -20.84 21.73
CA PRO A 246 3.68 -19.46 21.28
C PRO A 246 4.90 -18.63 21.71
N ARG A 247 5.45 -17.83 20.77
CA ARG A 247 6.51 -16.87 21.08
C ARG A 247 5.94 -15.49 21.32
N LEU A 248 6.25 -14.92 22.48
CA LEU A 248 5.96 -13.53 22.79
C LEU A 248 7.25 -12.70 22.70
N HIS A 249 7.15 -11.48 22.17
CA HIS A 249 8.25 -10.53 22.17
C HIS A 249 8.61 -10.13 23.59
N ILE A 250 9.90 -9.89 23.83
CA ILE A 250 10.38 -9.40 25.12
C ILE A 250 9.90 -7.95 25.26
N LYS A 251 9.08 -7.69 26.28
CA LYS A 251 8.75 -6.33 26.69
C LYS A 251 9.86 -5.86 27.63
N GLU A 252 10.54 -4.77 27.31
CA GLU A 252 11.36 -4.08 28.31
C GLU A 252 10.45 -3.74 29.48
N GLN A 253 10.72 -4.30 30.66
CA GLN A 253 10.09 -3.81 31.86
C GLN A 253 10.58 -2.37 32.05
N PRO A 254 9.69 -1.38 32.21
CA PRO A 254 10.13 -0.06 32.64
C PRO A 254 10.92 -0.24 33.93
N ALA A 255 12.05 0.46 34.04
CA ALA A 255 12.88 0.42 35.24
C ALA A 255 11.98 0.56 36.48
N PRO A 256 12.17 -0.25 37.53
CA PRO A 256 11.40 -0.11 38.75
C PRO A 256 11.45 1.36 39.19
N VAL A 257 10.30 2.03 39.21
CA VAL A 257 10.19 3.40 39.72
C VAL A 257 10.30 3.27 41.23
N VAL A 258 11.53 3.17 41.72
CA VAL A 258 11.83 3.11 43.14
C VAL A 258 11.81 4.54 43.68
N PRO A 259 10.88 4.89 44.58
CA PRO A 259 10.87 6.21 45.19
C PRO A 259 12.20 6.51 45.92
N PRO A 260 12.60 7.77 46.07
CA PRO A 260 13.80 8.12 46.83
C PRO A 260 13.69 7.66 48.29
N ALA A 261 14.83 7.43 48.95
CA ALA A 261 14.84 7.23 50.40
C ALA A 261 14.33 8.50 51.08
N ILE A 262 13.59 8.35 52.19
CA ILE A 262 13.11 9.48 52.98
C ILE A 262 13.81 9.46 54.34
N GLU A 263 14.16 10.64 54.83
CA GLU A 263 14.61 10.82 56.22
C GLU A 263 13.38 10.95 57.13
N PRO A 264 13.48 10.56 58.42
CA PRO A 264 12.41 10.71 59.40
C PRO A 264 12.27 12.18 59.81
N ASP A 265 11.77 12.98 58.87
CA ASP A 265 11.55 14.41 59.03
C ASP A 265 10.05 14.73 58.95
N TYR A 266 9.63 15.66 59.81
CA TYR A 266 8.23 16.03 59.96
C TYR A 266 7.65 16.68 58.69
N GLU A 267 8.42 17.54 58.04
CA GLU A 267 8.00 18.24 56.80
C GLU A 267 7.96 17.25 55.63
N VAL A 268 8.91 16.32 55.57
CA VAL A 268 8.92 15.25 54.56
C VAL A 268 7.67 14.38 54.68
N ILE A 269 7.30 13.96 55.89
CA ILE A 269 6.13 13.10 56.09
C ILE A 269 4.82 13.85 55.86
N LYS A 270 4.72 15.12 56.25
CA LYS A 270 3.56 15.96 55.92
C LYS A 270 3.39 16.20 54.43
N SER A 271 4.48 16.29 53.66
CA SER A 271 4.38 16.44 52.20
C SER A 271 3.72 15.22 51.51
N ILE A 272 3.87 14.03 52.11
CA ILE A 272 3.34 12.76 51.59
C ILE A 272 1.95 12.47 52.18
N LEU A 273 1.75 12.74 53.47
CA LEU A 273 0.51 12.52 54.21
C LEU A 273 0.08 13.83 54.91
N PRO A 274 -0.51 14.79 54.18
CA PRO A 274 -0.77 16.15 54.68
C PRO A 274 -1.74 16.21 55.86
N THR A 275 -2.53 15.15 56.07
CA THR A 275 -3.52 15.04 57.14
C THR A 275 -3.00 14.34 58.39
N ALA A 276 -1.77 13.80 58.36
CA ALA A 276 -1.16 13.17 59.51
C ALA A 276 -0.61 14.22 60.49
N ASN A 277 -0.75 13.97 61.81
CA ASN A 277 -0.11 14.75 62.86
C ASN A 277 0.85 13.85 63.66
N PRO A 278 1.97 13.41 63.06
CA PRO A 278 2.88 12.47 63.68
C PRO A 278 3.71 13.13 64.78
N ASP A 279 3.93 12.43 65.89
CA ASP A 279 5.03 12.74 66.79
C ASP A 279 6.35 12.20 66.21
N GLU A 280 7.48 12.53 66.85
CA GLU A 280 8.82 12.10 66.42
C GLU A 280 8.91 10.56 66.29
N TYR A 281 8.22 9.83 67.17
CA TYR A 281 8.17 8.36 67.11
C TYR A 281 7.43 7.88 65.85
N ALA A 282 6.26 8.44 65.54
CA ALA A 282 5.52 8.12 64.32
C ALA A 282 6.30 8.47 63.04
N CYS A 283 7.14 9.51 63.07
CA CYS A 283 8.00 9.85 61.95
C CYS A 283 9.06 8.78 61.65
N THR A 284 9.69 8.23 62.70
CA THR A 284 10.68 7.15 62.57
C THR A 284 10.07 5.87 62.00
N ILE A 285 8.89 5.48 62.49
CA ILE A 285 8.18 4.28 62.01
C ILE A 285 7.78 4.43 60.54
N ALA A 286 7.30 5.62 60.13
CA ALA A 286 6.94 5.87 58.74
C ALA A 286 8.14 5.78 57.79
N ALA A 287 9.30 6.33 58.19
CA ALA A 287 10.54 6.24 57.41
C ALA A 287 11.07 4.80 57.32
N ASP A 288 10.99 4.02 58.40
CA ASP A 288 11.38 2.61 58.42
C ASP A 288 10.46 1.76 57.52
N MET A 289 9.15 1.96 57.59
CA MET A 289 8.17 1.29 56.73
C MET A 289 8.41 1.62 55.25
N TRP A 290 8.64 2.90 54.94
CA TRP A 290 8.98 3.33 53.58
C TRP A 290 10.26 2.66 53.08
N SER A 291 11.30 2.61 53.92
CA SER A 291 12.58 2.00 53.59
C SER A 291 12.45 0.48 53.37
N ALA A 292 11.61 -0.21 54.16
CA ALA A 292 11.31 -1.62 53.98
C ALA A 292 10.56 -1.89 52.67
N CYS A 293 9.53 -1.09 52.35
CA CYS A 293 8.82 -1.18 51.07
C CYS A 293 9.75 -0.90 49.88
N ARG A 294 10.61 0.12 50.00
CA ARG A 294 11.61 0.48 48.98
C ARG A 294 12.62 -0.65 48.75
N ALA A 295 13.09 -1.29 49.82
CA ALA A 295 13.99 -2.44 49.74
C ALA A 295 13.33 -3.65 49.06
N ALA A 296 12.04 -3.92 49.35
CA ALA A 296 11.29 -4.97 48.68
C ALA A 296 11.12 -4.71 47.17
N MET A 297 10.88 -3.45 46.77
CA MET A 297 10.82 -3.03 45.36
C MET A 297 12.17 -3.20 44.65
N LEU A 298 13.29 -2.86 45.31
CA LEU A 298 14.65 -3.06 44.78
C LEU A 298 15.03 -4.53 44.63
N ASN A 299 14.53 -5.39 45.52
CA ASN A 299 14.79 -6.84 45.49
C ASN A 299 13.83 -7.61 44.57
N GLY A 300 12.97 -6.92 43.81
CA GLY A 300 12.09 -7.53 42.81
C GLY A 300 10.99 -8.43 43.38
N GLY A 301 10.55 -8.19 44.62
CA GLY A 301 9.43 -8.94 45.22
C GLY A 301 9.67 -10.44 45.41
N LYS A 302 10.94 -10.87 45.57
CA LYS A 302 11.26 -12.25 45.99
C LYS A 302 10.96 -12.40 47.49
N SER A 303 9.69 -12.67 47.81
CA SER A 303 9.30 -13.34 49.05
C SER A 303 9.03 -14.80 48.79
#